data_AF-A0A7S4MWW9-F1
#
_entry.id   AF-A0A7S4MWW9-F1
#
_cell.length_a   1.000
_cell.length_b   1.000
_cell.length_c   1.000
_cell.angle_alpha   90.00
_cell.angle_beta   90.00
_cell.angle_gamma   90.00
#
_symmetry.space_group_name_H-M   'P 1'
#
loop_
_entity.id
_entity.type
_entity.pdbx_description
1 polymer ?
#
loop_
_entity_poly.entity_id
_entity_poly.type
_entity_poly.pdbx_seq_one_letter_code
_entity_poly.pdbx_strand_id
1 'polypeptide(L)'
;IVTTLRQKPWHRRQHSASSRNIIRPEVPRTFHFGVEDGASHNWDGKHLTDVYMNKVYVRWEDQDLSYLQKDTFRDKYYKRVMNAKAVNKGEVLAKVKFSNVRLVYRSFDEFAKYAMHFKLYHDERGGVARSAYENIVEFRPFVSADNGKKVSSKYLAFVAPPLDELCKNFEAGAKLSPNEFAKTLILNPGLHTGDVSSFK
;
A
#
# COMPACT_ATOMS: atom_id res chain seq x y z
N ILE A 1 5.59 4.63 2.30
CA ILE A 1 4.16 4.33 2.07
C ILE A 1 3.32 5.26 2.92
N VAL A 2 2.22 5.80 2.41
CA VAL A 2 1.27 6.57 3.23
C VAL A 2 0.05 5.68 3.48
N THR A 3 -0.59 5.79 4.62
CA THR A 3 -1.82 5.06 4.95
C THR A 3 -2.85 6.03 5.49
N THR A 4 -4.09 5.87 5.04
CA THR A 4 -5.24 6.61 5.55
C THR A 4 -5.64 6.06 6.89
N LEU A 5 -5.63 6.91 7.91
CA LEU A 5 -6.25 6.58 9.18
C LEU A 5 -7.67 7.14 9.23
N ARG A 6 -8.65 6.26 9.35
CA ARG A 6 -9.84 6.57 10.13
C ARG A 6 -9.57 6.16 11.57
N GLN A 7 -9.42 7.14 12.46
CA GLN A 7 -8.98 6.90 13.83
C GLN A 7 -9.96 6.05 14.63
N LYS A 8 -9.42 5.31 15.60
CA LYS A 8 -10.18 4.38 16.45
C LYS A 8 -11.19 5.08 17.36
N PRO A 9 -12.20 4.32 17.84
CA PRO A 9 -13.27 4.82 18.67
C PRO A 9 -13.01 5.57 19.98
N TRP A 10 -11.83 5.50 20.56
CA TRP A 10 -11.59 6.01 21.91
C TRP A 10 -10.54 7.12 21.98
N HIS A 11 -9.80 7.37 20.90
CA HIS A 11 -9.17 8.67 20.69
C HIS A 11 -10.23 9.75 20.34
N ARG A 12 -11.52 9.45 20.61
CA ARG A 12 -12.75 10.18 20.31
C ARG A 12 -13.25 10.93 21.54
N ARG A 13 -12.78 12.16 21.72
CA ARG A 13 -13.66 13.28 22.05
C ARG A 13 -12.90 14.54 21.68
N GLN A 14 -13.59 15.42 20.96
CA GLN A 14 -13.19 16.78 20.64
C GLN A 14 -12.39 16.94 19.31
N HIS A 15 -13.14 17.42 18.32
CA HIS A 15 -12.74 18.17 17.13
C HIS A 15 -12.15 17.46 15.89
N SER A 16 -13.09 17.25 14.96
CA SER A 16 -12.98 17.40 13.51
C SER A 16 -12.88 16.11 12.67
N ALA A 17 -13.81 16.04 11.72
CA ALA A 17 -13.92 15.09 10.63
C ALA A 17 -12.81 15.24 9.57
N SER A 18 -11.56 15.47 9.97
CA SER A 18 -10.42 15.48 9.05
C SER A 18 -9.81 14.08 8.93
N SER A 19 -9.91 13.49 7.74
CA SER A 19 -9.12 12.32 7.37
C SER A 19 -7.64 12.68 7.46
N ARG A 20 -6.93 12.10 8.45
CA ARG A 20 -5.49 12.24 8.61
C ARG A 20 -4.80 11.02 8.04
N ASN A 21 -3.66 11.23 7.39
CA ASN A 21 -2.83 10.16 6.87
C ASN A 21 -1.57 10.02 7.73
N ILE A 22 -1.02 8.82 7.81
CA ILE A 22 0.26 8.53 8.46
C ILE A 22 1.27 8.10 7.40
N ILE A 23 2.51 8.55 7.57
CA ILE A 23 3.66 8.04 6.84
C ILE A 23 4.14 6.75 7.52
N ARG A 24 4.28 5.67 6.75
CA ARG A 24 4.87 4.40 7.18
C ARG A 24 6.02 4.00 6.26
N PRO A 25 7.12 3.44 6.78
CA PRO A 25 8.16 2.90 5.92
C PRO A 25 7.65 1.66 5.19
N GLU A 26 8.27 1.33 4.06
CA GLU A 26 7.98 0.07 3.35
C GLU A 26 8.40 -1.14 4.18
N VAL A 27 9.59 -1.06 4.78
CA VAL A 27 10.09 -2.07 5.71
C VAL A 27 10.04 -1.50 7.13
N PRO A 28 9.32 -2.15 8.08
CA PRO A 28 9.17 -1.68 9.45
C PRO A 28 10.49 -1.44 10.18
N ARG A 29 10.49 -0.45 11.10
CA ARG A 29 11.63 -0.10 11.97
C ARG A 29 11.46 -0.58 13.40
N THR A 30 10.30 -1.13 13.71
CA THR A 30 9.94 -1.72 15.01
C THR A 30 9.45 -3.13 14.75
N PHE A 31 9.66 -4.02 15.73
CA PHE A 31 9.08 -5.36 15.75
C PHE A 31 8.43 -5.60 17.10
N HIS A 32 7.47 -6.50 17.14
CA HIS A 32 6.79 -6.89 18.38
C HIS A 32 7.46 -8.15 18.95
N PHE A 33 7.83 -8.12 20.23
CA PHE A 33 8.49 -9.22 20.93
C PHE A 33 7.68 -9.78 22.11
N GLY A 34 6.57 -9.12 22.50
CA GLY A 34 5.77 -9.53 23.67
C GLY A 34 4.71 -10.57 23.29
N VAL A 35 4.80 -11.76 23.90
CA VAL A 35 3.94 -12.92 23.59
C VAL A 35 3.04 -13.32 24.77
N GLU A 36 3.49 -13.16 26.01
CA GLU A 36 2.81 -13.77 27.18
C GLU A 36 1.86 -12.85 27.95
N ASP A 37 2.10 -11.53 28.05
CA ASP A 37 1.33 -10.64 28.96
C ASP A 37 0.75 -9.36 28.31
N GLY A 38 0.41 -9.42 27.01
CA GLY A 38 -0.17 -8.28 26.30
C GLY A 38 -1.64 -8.02 26.66
N ALA A 39 -2.07 -6.76 26.63
CA ALA A 39 -3.47 -6.32 26.88
C ALA A 39 -4.54 -6.99 25.98
N SER A 40 -4.13 -7.71 24.93
CA SER A 40 -5.00 -8.44 24.02
C SER A 40 -4.84 -9.97 24.09
N HIS A 41 -4.21 -10.53 25.14
CA HIS A 41 -3.93 -11.97 25.27
C HIS A 41 -3.31 -12.58 24.00
N ASN A 42 -2.43 -11.83 23.34
CA ASN A 42 -1.76 -12.26 22.12
C ASN A 42 -2.68 -12.63 20.94
N TRP A 43 -3.92 -12.11 20.89
CA TRP A 43 -4.89 -12.35 19.80
C TRP A 43 -4.30 -12.22 18.37
N ASP A 44 -3.41 -11.25 18.15
CA ASP A 44 -2.76 -11.00 16.84
C ASP A 44 -1.27 -11.41 16.85
N GLY A 45 -0.85 -12.19 17.86
CA GLY A 45 0.55 -12.49 18.17
C GLY A 45 1.35 -13.02 17.00
N LYS A 46 0.80 -14.04 16.32
CA LYS A 46 1.44 -14.69 15.17
C LYS A 46 1.71 -13.70 14.04
N HIS A 47 0.78 -12.77 13.77
CA HIS A 47 0.97 -11.77 12.71
C HIS A 47 1.96 -10.68 13.11
N LEU A 48 2.01 -10.31 14.40
CA LEU A 48 2.90 -9.27 14.91
C LEU A 48 4.35 -9.74 15.04
N THR A 49 4.58 -11.02 15.36
CA THR A 49 5.92 -11.61 15.45
C THR A 49 6.57 -11.85 14.08
N ASP A 50 5.77 -12.05 13.04
CA ASP A 50 6.26 -12.30 11.67
C ASP A 50 6.69 -11.01 10.93
N VAL A 51 6.57 -9.84 11.57
CA VAL A 51 6.96 -8.56 10.98
C VAL A 51 8.48 -8.44 10.89
N TYR A 52 9.00 -8.37 9.67
CA TYR A 52 10.43 -8.18 9.43
C TYR A 52 10.90 -6.77 9.86
N MET A 53 11.90 -6.73 10.75
CA MET A 53 12.57 -5.49 11.15
C MET A 53 13.71 -5.15 10.17
N ASN A 54 13.68 -3.95 9.60
CA ASN A 54 14.75 -3.48 8.74
C ASN A 54 16.04 -3.25 9.54
N LYS A 55 17.11 -3.95 9.15
CA LYS A 55 18.45 -3.84 9.75
C LYS A 55 19.37 -2.83 9.05
N VAL A 56 18.95 -2.29 7.91
CA VAL A 56 19.76 -1.33 7.12
C VAL A 56 19.54 0.08 7.65
N TYR A 57 20.61 0.74 8.09
CA TYR A 57 20.57 2.14 8.51
C TYR A 57 20.29 3.05 7.31
N VAL A 58 19.36 3.99 7.50
CA VAL A 58 19.01 5.02 6.51
C VAL A 58 19.05 6.35 7.23
N ARG A 59 19.88 7.28 6.76
CA ARG A 59 19.96 8.64 7.29
C ARG A 59 18.88 9.49 6.64
N TRP A 60 17.69 9.50 7.23
CA TRP A 60 16.51 10.19 6.70
C TRP A 60 16.67 11.71 6.59
N GLU A 61 17.53 12.30 7.41
CA GLU A 61 17.86 13.73 7.38
C GLU A 61 18.49 14.16 6.05
N ASP A 62 19.19 13.23 5.39
CA ASP A 62 19.87 13.48 4.10
C ASP A 62 18.98 13.11 2.89
N GLN A 63 17.76 12.62 3.12
CA GLN A 63 16.86 12.19 2.05
C GLN A 63 15.89 13.29 1.65
N ASP A 64 15.64 13.46 0.35
CA ASP A 64 14.54 14.31 -0.13
C ASP A 64 13.20 13.64 0.16
N LEU A 65 12.45 14.18 1.11
CA LEU A 65 11.12 13.72 1.51
C LEU A 65 9.98 14.56 0.90
N SER A 66 10.26 15.50 0.01
CA SER A 66 9.27 16.37 -0.63
C SER A 66 8.15 15.58 -1.32
N TYR A 67 8.46 14.38 -1.81
CA TYR A 67 7.50 13.47 -2.43
C TYR A 67 6.39 12.96 -1.49
N LEU A 68 6.54 13.13 -0.17
CA LEU A 68 5.54 12.76 0.85
C LEU A 68 4.55 13.88 1.14
N GLN A 69 4.76 15.09 0.59
CA GLN A 69 3.78 16.16 0.68
C GLN A 69 2.44 15.69 0.09
N LYS A 70 1.33 16.02 0.75
CA LYS A 70 0.01 15.43 0.51
C LYS A 70 -0.37 15.37 -0.97
N ASP A 71 -0.34 16.51 -1.65
CA ASP A 71 -0.81 16.61 -3.04
C ASP A 71 0.17 15.92 -4.01
N THR A 72 1.48 16.13 -3.82
CA THR A 72 2.53 15.48 -4.61
C THR A 72 2.50 13.95 -4.46
N PHE A 73 2.36 13.46 -3.24
CA PHE A 73 2.26 12.03 -2.96
C PHE A 73 1.02 11.46 -3.63
N ARG A 74 -0.13 12.09 -3.40
CA ARG A 74 -1.42 11.63 -3.89
C ARG A 74 -1.42 11.53 -5.41
N ASP A 75 -1.00 12.58 -6.11
CA ASP A 75 -0.95 12.59 -7.58
C ASP A 75 -0.04 11.48 -8.14
N LYS A 76 1.18 11.35 -7.58
CA LYS A 76 2.13 10.31 -8.01
C LYS A 76 1.61 8.90 -7.69
N TYR A 77 0.99 8.72 -6.53
CA TYR A 77 0.45 7.44 -6.08
C TYR A 77 -0.72 6.99 -6.94
N TYR A 78 -1.70 7.87 -7.18
CA TYR A 78 -2.85 7.59 -8.03
C TYR A 78 -2.45 7.25 -9.46
N LYS A 79 -1.55 8.04 -10.07
CA LYS A 79 -1.00 7.73 -11.40
C LYS A 79 -0.36 6.34 -11.44
N ARG A 80 0.39 5.96 -10.40
CA ARG A 80 1.00 4.62 -10.31
C ARG A 80 -0.04 3.50 -10.24
N VAL A 81 -1.10 3.67 -9.46
CA VAL A 81 -2.17 2.68 -9.28
C VAL A 81 -3.03 2.55 -10.55
N MET A 82 -3.32 3.68 -11.21
CA MET A 82 -4.07 3.71 -12.47
C MET A 82 -3.30 3.07 -13.62
N ASN A 83 -1.99 3.30 -13.69
CA ASN A 83 -1.12 2.70 -14.71
C ASN A 83 -0.74 1.23 -14.40
N ALA A 84 -1.11 0.71 -13.23
CA ALA A 84 -0.86 -0.69 -12.89
C ALA A 84 -1.79 -1.62 -13.69
N LYS A 85 -1.23 -2.71 -14.22
CA LYS A 85 -1.96 -3.67 -15.04
C LYS A 85 -3.05 -4.35 -14.21
N ALA A 86 -4.30 -4.24 -14.63
CA ALA A 86 -5.40 -4.98 -14.02
C ALA A 86 -5.20 -6.49 -14.27
N VAL A 87 -5.27 -7.29 -13.22
CA VAL A 87 -5.06 -8.75 -13.27
C VAL A 87 -6.04 -9.47 -12.36
N ASN A 88 -6.29 -10.73 -12.67
CA ASN A 88 -7.02 -11.64 -11.78
C ASN A 88 -6.12 -12.12 -10.63
N LYS A 89 -6.71 -12.57 -9.52
CA LYS A 89 -6.00 -13.05 -8.32
C LYS A 89 -4.88 -14.06 -8.65
N GLY A 90 -5.15 -15.03 -9.51
CA GLY A 90 -4.19 -16.09 -9.87
C GLY A 90 -3.01 -15.61 -10.72
N GLU A 91 -3.11 -14.44 -11.35
CA GLU A 91 -2.10 -13.91 -12.25
C GLU A 91 -1.12 -12.96 -11.56
N VAL A 92 -1.44 -12.49 -10.35
CA VAL A 92 -0.65 -11.49 -9.62
C VAL A 92 0.82 -11.88 -9.56
N LEU A 93 1.14 -13.09 -9.08
CA LEU A 93 2.53 -13.54 -8.92
C LEU A 93 3.28 -13.71 -10.25
N ALA A 94 2.56 -14.01 -11.33
CA ALA A 94 3.17 -14.18 -12.65
C ALA A 94 3.42 -12.84 -13.34
N LYS A 95 2.51 -11.87 -13.19
CA LYS A 95 2.55 -10.58 -13.90
C LYS A 95 3.33 -9.51 -13.15
N VAL A 96 3.37 -9.57 -11.82
CA VAL A 96 4.11 -8.61 -10.98
C VAL A 96 5.63 -8.67 -11.18
N LYS A 97 6.14 -9.69 -11.88
CA LYS A 97 7.55 -9.77 -12.28
C LYS A 97 7.92 -8.74 -13.35
N PHE A 98 6.95 -8.25 -14.12
CA PHE A 98 7.17 -7.44 -15.32
C PHE A 98 6.64 -6.01 -15.20
N SER A 99 5.60 -5.78 -14.39
CA SER A 99 5.01 -4.46 -14.19
C SER A 99 4.30 -4.37 -12.85
N ASN A 100 3.94 -3.15 -12.42
CA ASN A 100 2.99 -3.00 -11.33
C ASN A 100 1.65 -3.63 -11.74
N VAL A 101 0.98 -4.28 -10.79
CA VAL A 101 -0.31 -4.94 -11.02
C VAL A 101 -1.36 -4.47 -10.02
N ARG A 102 -2.63 -4.51 -10.43
CA ARG A 102 -3.76 -4.14 -9.60
C ARG A 102 -4.82 -5.23 -9.64
N LEU A 103 -5.20 -5.68 -8.46
CA LEU A 103 -6.31 -6.58 -8.21
C LEU A 103 -7.50 -5.76 -7.73
N VAL A 104 -8.61 -5.85 -8.46
CA VAL A 104 -9.81 -5.07 -8.17
C VAL A 104 -10.72 -5.85 -7.23
N TYR A 105 -11.17 -5.22 -6.16
CA TYR A 105 -12.24 -5.75 -5.30
C TYR A 105 -13.45 -4.82 -5.33
N ARG A 106 -14.66 -5.38 -5.14
CA ARG A 106 -15.94 -4.66 -5.15
C ARG A 106 -16.64 -4.68 -3.80
N SER A 107 -16.18 -5.50 -2.86
CA SER A 107 -16.67 -5.56 -1.49
C SER A 107 -15.54 -5.87 -0.50
N PHE A 108 -15.73 -5.53 0.77
CA PHE A 108 -14.75 -5.87 1.81
C PHE A 108 -14.60 -7.39 2.00
N ASP A 109 -15.64 -8.18 1.72
CA ASP A 109 -15.54 -9.65 1.72
C ASP A 109 -14.61 -10.16 0.62
N GLU A 110 -14.67 -9.55 -0.56
CA GLU A 110 -13.76 -9.87 -1.66
C GLU A 110 -12.33 -9.43 -1.33
N PHE A 111 -12.17 -8.22 -0.80
CA PHE A 111 -10.90 -7.73 -0.27
C PHE A 111 -10.31 -8.72 0.74
N ALA A 112 -11.10 -9.17 1.73
CA ALA A 112 -10.64 -10.08 2.77
C ALA A 112 -10.14 -11.41 2.18
N LYS A 113 -10.82 -11.95 1.17
CA LYS A 113 -10.38 -13.16 0.44
C LYS A 113 -9.04 -12.95 -0.26
N TYR A 114 -8.84 -11.79 -0.89
CA TYR A 114 -7.56 -11.46 -1.53
C TYR A 114 -6.44 -11.23 -0.51
N ALA A 115 -6.71 -10.46 0.54
CA ALA A 115 -5.78 -10.20 1.62
C ALA A 115 -5.31 -11.50 2.28
N MET A 116 -6.24 -12.41 2.62
CA MET A 116 -5.92 -13.72 3.18
C MET A 116 -5.04 -14.56 2.24
N HIS A 117 -5.32 -14.56 0.93
CA HIS A 117 -4.51 -15.27 -0.06
C HIS A 117 -3.06 -14.77 -0.12
N PHE A 118 -2.86 -13.45 0.01
CA PHE A 118 -1.53 -12.83 0.00
C PHE A 118 -0.92 -12.63 1.40
N LYS A 119 -1.54 -13.20 2.45
CA LYS A 119 -1.11 -13.08 3.86
C LYS A 119 -1.00 -11.61 4.33
N LEU A 120 -1.91 -10.77 3.85
CA LEU A 120 -2.08 -9.39 4.30
C LEU A 120 -3.13 -9.34 5.42
N TYR A 121 -3.15 -8.23 6.17
CA TYR A 121 -4.27 -7.94 7.06
C TYR A 121 -5.57 -7.84 6.26
N HIS A 122 -6.56 -8.64 6.66
CA HIS A 122 -7.84 -8.76 5.99
C HIS A 122 -8.98 -8.05 6.73
N ASP A 123 -8.67 -7.31 7.80
CA ASP A 123 -9.65 -6.51 8.55
C ASP A 123 -9.71 -5.07 8.07
N GLU A 124 -10.83 -4.44 8.36
CA GLU A 124 -11.17 -3.05 8.10
C GLU A 124 -11.50 -2.34 9.43
N ARG A 125 -11.34 -1.02 9.46
CA ARG A 125 -11.77 -0.21 10.60
C ARG A 125 -12.47 1.03 10.10
N GLY A 126 -13.76 1.15 10.39
CA GLY A 126 -14.56 2.31 9.97
C GLY A 126 -14.62 2.49 8.46
N GLY A 127 -14.68 1.37 7.71
CA GLY A 127 -14.74 1.37 6.24
C GLY A 127 -13.40 1.64 5.55
N VAL A 128 -12.28 1.45 6.25
CA VAL A 128 -10.92 1.55 5.69
C VAL A 128 -10.16 0.26 5.96
N ALA A 129 -9.67 -0.40 4.89
CA ALA A 129 -8.81 -1.57 5.02
C ALA A 129 -7.52 -1.24 5.78
N ARG A 130 -7.03 -2.16 6.63
CA ARG A 130 -5.79 -1.94 7.38
C ARG A 130 -4.61 -1.72 6.41
N SER A 131 -3.73 -0.76 6.74
CA SER A 131 -2.59 -0.37 5.91
C SER A 131 -2.92 0.25 4.55
N ALA A 132 -4.19 0.56 4.26
CA ALA A 132 -4.61 1.14 3.00
C ALA A 132 -4.42 2.66 2.95
N TYR A 133 -4.13 3.20 1.75
CA TYR A 133 -4.30 4.61 1.44
C TYR A 133 -5.53 4.77 0.56
N GLU A 134 -6.55 5.48 1.01
CA GLU A 134 -7.81 5.65 0.26
C GLU A 134 -8.36 4.31 -0.25
N ASN A 135 -8.36 3.28 0.62
CA ASN A 135 -8.78 1.90 0.33
C ASN A 135 -7.92 1.12 -0.68
N ILE A 136 -6.73 1.64 -1.01
CA ILE A 136 -5.73 0.93 -1.79
C ILE A 136 -4.68 0.32 -0.86
N VAL A 137 -4.59 -1.00 -0.82
CA VAL A 137 -3.51 -1.72 -0.10
C VAL A 137 -2.38 -2.03 -1.07
N GLU A 138 -1.21 -1.43 -0.84
CA GLU A 138 0.00 -1.73 -1.59
C GLU A 138 0.90 -2.73 -0.85
N PHE A 139 1.49 -3.67 -1.59
CA PHE A 139 2.43 -4.66 -1.07
C PHE A 139 3.39 -5.18 -2.16
N ARG A 140 4.47 -5.84 -1.72
CA ARG A 140 5.41 -6.56 -2.60
C ARG A 140 5.26 -8.06 -2.38
N PRO A 141 4.73 -8.81 -3.36
CA PRO A 141 4.69 -10.27 -3.26
C PRO A 141 6.08 -10.87 -3.42
N PHE A 142 6.30 -12.02 -2.79
CA PHE A 142 7.47 -12.86 -3.08
C PHE A 142 7.21 -13.66 -4.36
N VAL A 143 8.17 -13.60 -5.29
CA VAL A 143 8.14 -14.32 -6.57
C VAL A 143 9.32 -15.28 -6.64
N SER A 144 9.15 -16.41 -7.34
CA SER A 144 10.25 -17.35 -7.58
C SER A 144 11.24 -16.75 -8.59
N ALA A 145 12.51 -16.65 -8.18
CA ALA A 145 13.63 -16.34 -9.06
C ALA A 145 14.03 -17.57 -9.90
N ASP A 146 14.91 -17.38 -10.89
CA ASP A 146 15.34 -18.42 -11.82
C ASP A 146 16.06 -19.58 -11.13
N ASN A 147 16.70 -19.31 -9.99
CA ASN A 147 17.35 -20.30 -9.13
C ASN A 147 16.38 -21.01 -8.15
N GLY A 148 15.07 -20.79 -8.26
CA GLY A 148 14.05 -21.36 -7.39
C GLY A 148 13.89 -20.68 -6.02
N LYS A 149 14.76 -19.71 -5.65
CA LYS A 149 14.64 -18.95 -4.40
C LYS A 149 13.48 -17.95 -4.49
N LYS A 150 12.72 -17.80 -3.40
CA LYS A 150 11.71 -16.73 -3.29
C LYS A 150 12.40 -15.39 -3.02
N VAL A 151 12.14 -14.40 -3.85
CA VAL A 151 12.66 -13.04 -3.74
C VAL A 151 11.52 -12.03 -3.75
N SER A 152 11.70 -10.87 -3.10
CA SER A 152 10.69 -9.80 -3.15
C SER A 152 10.58 -9.26 -4.58
N SER A 153 9.35 -9.00 -5.04
CA SER A 153 9.14 -8.46 -6.37
C SER A 153 9.68 -7.03 -6.51
N LYS A 154 10.31 -6.76 -7.66
CA LYS A 154 10.72 -5.40 -8.07
C LYS A 154 9.52 -4.46 -8.27
N TYR A 155 8.37 -4.98 -8.67
CA TYR A 155 7.16 -4.20 -8.89
C TYR A 155 6.13 -4.40 -7.77
N LEU A 156 5.21 -3.44 -7.67
CA LEU A 156 4.16 -3.41 -6.65
C LEU A 156 2.90 -4.14 -7.11
N ALA A 157 2.22 -4.76 -6.15
CA ALA A 157 0.85 -5.20 -6.29
C ALA A 157 -0.07 -4.30 -5.45
N PHE A 158 -1.20 -3.95 -6.02
CA PHE A 158 -2.25 -3.17 -5.37
C PHE A 158 -3.53 -3.99 -5.25
N VAL A 159 -4.11 -4.07 -4.06
CA VAL A 159 -5.51 -4.47 -3.88
C VAL A 159 -6.32 -3.19 -3.74
N ALA A 160 -7.16 -2.90 -4.71
CA ALA A 160 -7.78 -1.58 -4.86
C ALA A 160 -9.25 -1.69 -5.30
N PRO A 161 -10.08 -0.69 -4.97
CA PRO A 161 -11.42 -0.59 -5.55
C PRO A 161 -11.37 -0.32 -7.07
N PRO A 162 -12.54 -0.34 -7.74
CA PRO A 162 -12.65 0.00 -9.16
C PRO A 162 -12.10 1.39 -9.49
N LEU A 163 -11.58 1.59 -10.70
CA LEU A 163 -10.95 2.87 -11.07
C LEU A 163 -11.95 4.02 -11.09
N ASP A 164 -13.22 3.78 -11.43
CA ASP A 164 -14.26 4.81 -11.43
C ASP A 164 -14.52 5.33 -10.00
N GLU A 165 -14.47 4.47 -8.99
CA GLU A 165 -14.53 4.88 -7.58
C GLU A 165 -13.28 5.67 -7.18
N LEU A 166 -12.10 5.21 -7.61
CA LEU A 166 -10.83 5.91 -7.36
C LEU A 166 -10.76 7.27 -8.04
N CYS A 167 -11.25 7.41 -9.27
CA CYS A 167 -11.31 8.67 -10.00
C CYS A 167 -12.23 9.67 -9.31
N LYS A 168 -13.42 9.23 -8.86
CA LYS A 168 -14.33 10.08 -8.08
C LYS A 168 -13.67 10.59 -6.81
N ASN A 169 -12.96 9.72 -6.09
CA ASN A 169 -12.22 10.09 -4.89
C ASN A 169 -11.06 11.04 -5.19
N PHE A 170 -10.36 10.84 -6.31
CA PHE A 170 -9.30 11.72 -6.78
C PHE A 170 -9.85 13.12 -7.07
N GLU A 171 -10.85 13.22 -7.94
CA GLU A 171 -11.52 14.47 -8.35
C GLU A 171 -12.15 15.22 -7.17
N ALA A 172 -12.85 14.52 -6.27
CA ALA A 172 -13.47 15.13 -5.09
C ALA A 172 -12.47 15.79 -4.13
N GLY A 173 -11.20 15.41 -4.20
CA GLY A 173 -10.14 16.04 -3.42
C GLY A 173 -9.11 16.82 -4.25
N ALA A 174 -9.20 16.84 -5.57
CA ALA A 174 -8.26 17.54 -6.44
C ALA A 174 -8.78 18.94 -6.75
N LYS A 175 -7.94 19.96 -6.62
CA LYS A 175 -8.20 21.30 -7.18
C LYS A 175 -7.85 21.39 -8.68
N LEU A 176 -7.70 20.25 -9.36
CA LEU A 176 -7.28 20.17 -10.75
C LEU A 176 -8.48 19.84 -11.65
N SER A 177 -8.59 20.54 -12.78
CA SER A 177 -9.74 20.44 -13.66
C SER A 177 -9.81 19.07 -14.36
N PRO A 178 -11.02 18.54 -14.62
CA PRO A 178 -11.22 17.25 -15.30
C PRO A 178 -10.47 17.09 -16.64
N ASN A 179 -10.17 18.20 -17.32
CA ASN A 179 -9.58 18.21 -18.66
C ASN A 179 -8.05 18.00 -18.70
N GLU A 180 -7.32 18.18 -17.59
CA GLU A 180 -5.89 17.85 -17.55
C GLU A 180 -5.65 16.35 -17.32
N PHE A 181 -6.61 15.66 -16.70
CA PHE A 181 -6.50 14.28 -16.29
C PHE A 181 -6.51 13.30 -17.48
N ALA A 182 -7.39 13.53 -18.46
CA ALA A 182 -7.46 12.74 -19.69
C ALA A 182 -6.16 12.82 -20.52
N LYS A 183 -5.40 13.92 -20.41
CA LYS A 183 -4.12 14.08 -21.12
C LYS A 183 -2.97 13.29 -20.48
N THR A 184 -2.97 13.12 -19.16
CA THR A 184 -1.93 12.32 -18.46
C THR A 184 -2.03 10.81 -18.67
N LEU A 185 -3.18 10.30 -19.13
CA LEU A 185 -3.36 8.88 -19.46
C LEU A 185 -2.66 8.45 -20.76
N ILE A 186 -2.20 9.42 -21.58
CA ILE A 186 -1.69 9.15 -22.93
C ILE A 186 -0.15 9.22 -23.01
N LEU A 187 0.57 9.80 -22.05
CA LEU A 187 2.02 9.98 -22.16
C LEU A 187 2.74 9.79 -20.81
N ASN A 188 3.41 8.63 -20.63
CA ASN A 188 4.79 8.50 -20.12
C ASN A 188 5.11 7.05 -19.65
N PRO A 189 5.79 6.23 -20.46
CA PRO A 189 6.46 5.03 -20.00
C PRO A 189 7.88 5.38 -19.56
N GLY A 190 8.12 5.46 -18.24
CA GLY A 190 9.49 5.56 -17.74
C GLY A 190 9.62 6.43 -16.51
N LEU A 191 9.62 5.80 -15.34
CA LEU A 191 10.41 6.31 -14.24
C LEU A 191 11.26 5.16 -13.72
N HIS A 192 12.58 5.34 -13.86
CA HIS A 192 13.63 4.43 -13.43
C HIS A 192 13.41 4.01 -11.97
N THR A 193 13.32 2.70 -11.75
CA THR A 193 13.52 2.11 -10.43
C THR A 193 15.02 1.96 -10.23
N GLY A 194 15.55 2.70 -9.25
CA GLY A 194 16.94 2.59 -8.81
C GLY A 194 17.29 1.14 -8.48
N ASP A 195 18.55 0.83 -8.75
CA ASP A 195 19.13 -0.50 -8.66
C ASP A 195 18.99 -1.07 -7.24
N VAL A 196 18.39 -2.26 -7.13
CA VAL A 196 18.18 -2.99 -5.87
C VAL A 196 19.01 -4.29 -5.92
N SER A 197 20.23 -4.19 -6.46
CA SER A 197 21.15 -5.31 -6.69
C SER A 197 21.92 -5.75 -5.43
N SER A 198 21.63 -5.21 -4.25
CA SER A 198 22.35 -5.57 -3.01
C SER A 198 21.42 -6.00 -1.87
N PHE A 199 20.78 -7.16 -2.02
CA PHE A 199 20.23 -7.90 -0.87
C PHE A 199 20.62 -9.39 -1.02
N LYS A 200 21.69 -9.78 -0.32
CA LYS A 200 22.05 -11.19 -0.09
C LYS A 200 21.27 -11.73 1.11
#